data_AF-X1TKW2-F1
#
_entry.id   AF-X1TKW2-F1
#
_cell.length_a   1.000
_cell.length_b   1.000
_cell.length_c   1.000
_cell.angle_alpha   90.00
_cell.angle_beta   90.00
_cell.angle_gamma   90.00
#
_symmetry.space_group_name_H-M   'P 1'
#
loop_
_entity.id
_entity.type
_entity.pdbx_description
1 polymer ?
#
loop_
_entity_poly.entity_id
_entity_poly.type
_entity_poly.pdbx_seq_one_letter_code
_entity_poly.pdbx_strand_id
1 'polypeptide(L)'
;AEFSPAPLKLSAPGIIKYNFDGTKLVIPVKVSGTNALSVFCVYTKDKASDISNVMNGYLGWHHVNKVDTSIYISPITQLSVGNNEIRWSGKDDDGNAVPKGEYTYYIWGYDNINQKTEVNKFMYYGGWCGNMLNIQETGPDGEPLANPIIYMKGGTEKWIIGSDPADNTFLETTSYDLGPGFVNAPAVAFQPGDFTKFFIRVGSKDTSIHGIRKMNLVPNGVSIFDTEWGDDGMASWTQTSAGGIHGGPEIIGDYIFATDNMYQTSP
;
A
#
# COMPACT_ATOMS: atom_id res chain seq x y z
N ALA A 1 -21.22 -12.94 0.54
CA ALA A 1 -20.74 -14.08 1.37
C ALA A 1 -19.96 -13.50 2.55
N GLU A 2 -19.87 -14.20 3.68
CA GLU A 2 -18.93 -13.79 4.74
C GLU A 2 -17.49 -13.92 4.23
N PHE A 3 -16.60 -13.00 4.63
CA PHE A 3 -15.19 -13.03 4.25
C PHE A 3 -14.54 -14.35 4.70
N SER A 4 -13.92 -15.06 3.76
CA SER A 4 -13.15 -16.27 4.01
C SER A 4 -11.75 -16.09 3.41
N PRO A 5 -10.67 -16.32 4.18
CA PRO A 5 -10.61 -16.95 5.51
C PRO A 5 -10.98 -16.00 6.67
N ALA A 6 -11.18 -16.51 7.88
CA ALA A 6 -11.48 -15.67 9.05
C ALA A 6 -10.39 -14.58 9.28
N PRO A 7 -10.74 -13.28 9.38
CA PRO A 7 -9.74 -12.22 9.58
C PRO A 7 -9.07 -12.29 10.95
N LEU A 8 -7.74 -12.22 10.97
CA LEU A 8 -6.95 -12.01 12.18
C LEU A 8 -7.22 -10.61 12.74
N LYS A 9 -7.54 -10.51 14.03
CA LYS A 9 -7.74 -9.22 14.71
C LYS A 9 -6.93 -9.19 16.00
N LEU A 10 -6.16 -8.12 16.16
CA LEU A 10 -5.41 -7.79 17.37
C LEU A 10 -6.06 -6.57 18.03
N SER A 11 -6.25 -6.62 19.34
CA SER A 11 -6.75 -5.51 20.13
C SER A 11 -5.91 -5.34 21.39
N ALA A 12 -5.46 -4.11 21.65
CA ALA A 12 -4.69 -3.73 22.82
C ALA A 12 -5.09 -2.31 23.27
N PRO A 13 -4.81 -1.89 24.51
CA PRO A 13 -5.16 -0.55 24.99
C PRO A 13 -4.38 0.54 24.22
N GLY A 14 -5.07 1.47 23.57
CA GLY A 14 -4.40 2.52 22.77
C GLY A 14 -3.41 3.41 23.56
N ILE A 15 -3.54 3.49 24.88
CA ILE A 15 -2.61 4.18 25.78
C ILE A 15 -2.35 3.29 26.99
N ILE A 16 -1.08 3.16 27.38
CA ILE A 16 -0.65 2.39 28.55
C ILE A 16 0.36 3.22 29.34
N LYS A 17 0.18 3.28 30.66
CA LYS A 17 1.12 3.95 31.55
C LYS A 17 2.30 3.02 31.86
N TYR A 18 3.51 3.50 31.62
CA TYR A 18 4.75 2.85 32.06
C TYR A 18 5.49 3.76 33.05
N ASN A 19 5.93 3.20 34.17
CA ASN A 19 6.57 4.00 35.24
C ASN A 19 8.08 4.23 35.01
N PHE A 20 8.69 3.51 34.07
CA PHE A 20 10.14 3.55 33.82
C PHE A 20 10.95 3.34 35.11
N ASP A 21 10.54 2.37 35.93
CA ASP A 21 11.14 2.00 37.21
C ASP A 21 12.00 0.72 37.11
N GLY A 22 12.26 0.26 35.88
CA GLY A 22 13.00 -0.98 35.59
C GLY A 22 12.15 -2.24 35.64
N THR A 23 10.86 -2.15 36.00
CA THR A 23 9.93 -3.28 35.86
C THR A 23 9.50 -3.45 34.40
N LYS A 24 8.99 -4.64 34.05
CA LYS A 24 8.49 -4.90 32.69
C LYS A 24 7.11 -4.27 32.51
N LEU A 25 6.92 -3.51 31.44
CA LEU A 25 5.60 -3.13 30.96
C LEU A 25 4.86 -4.39 30.48
N VAL A 26 3.64 -4.60 30.97
CA VAL A 26 2.75 -5.69 30.54
C VAL A 26 1.64 -5.09 29.70
N ILE A 27 1.51 -5.56 28.46
CA ILE A 27 0.53 -5.10 27.48
C ILE A 27 -0.47 -6.23 27.27
N PRO A 28 -1.72 -6.09 27.72
CA PRO A 28 -2.75 -7.08 27.45
C PRO A 28 -3.13 -7.02 25.97
N VAL A 29 -3.16 -8.18 25.31
CA VAL A 29 -3.50 -8.30 23.89
C VAL A 29 -4.61 -9.33 23.73
N LYS A 30 -5.73 -8.94 23.14
CA LYS A 30 -6.79 -9.85 22.73
C LYS A 30 -6.64 -10.20 21.26
N VAL A 31 -6.60 -11.49 20.96
CA VAL A 31 -6.52 -12.05 19.61
C VAL A 31 -7.83 -12.73 19.27
N SER A 32 -8.35 -12.50 18.06
CA SER A 32 -9.54 -13.18 17.54
C SER A 32 -9.42 -13.49 16.05
N GLY A 33 -10.24 -14.42 15.55
CA GLY A 33 -10.21 -14.88 14.16
C GLY A 33 -9.24 -16.04 13.99
N THR A 34 -7.94 -15.75 13.98
CA THR A 34 -6.88 -16.76 13.89
C THR A 34 -5.73 -16.45 14.86
N ASN A 35 -4.81 -17.39 15.03
CA ASN A 35 -3.60 -17.20 15.83
C ASN A 35 -2.67 -16.20 15.13
N ALA A 36 -1.83 -15.51 15.90
CA ALA A 36 -0.97 -14.46 15.38
C ALA A 36 0.49 -14.71 15.72
N LEU A 37 1.34 -14.83 14.71
CA LEU A 37 2.77 -14.63 14.88
C LEU A 37 3.04 -13.13 14.82
N SER A 38 3.40 -12.55 15.96
CA SER A 38 3.37 -11.11 16.16
C SER A 38 4.73 -10.52 16.50
N VAL A 39 4.93 -9.26 16.15
CA VAL A 39 6.05 -8.43 16.56
C VAL A 39 5.51 -7.18 17.26
N PHE A 40 6.15 -6.81 18.37
CA PHE A 40 5.88 -5.59 19.11
C PHE A 40 6.99 -4.58 18.84
N CYS A 41 6.60 -3.37 18.46
CA CYS A 41 7.54 -2.31 18.11
C CYS A 41 7.28 -1.08 18.96
N VAL A 42 8.34 -0.38 19.36
CA VAL A 42 8.31 0.90 20.07
C VAL A 42 9.07 1.93 19.26
N TYR A 43 8.48 3.10 19.10
CA TYR A 43 9.05 4.24 18.40
C TYR A 43 9.02 5.47 19.29
N THR A 44 9.87 6.44 19.00
CA THR A 44 9.66 7.79 19.51
C THR A 44 8.27 8.29 19.15
N LYS A 45 7.76 9.27 19.89
CA LYS A 45 6.49 9.91 19.59
C LYS A 45 6.70 11.38 19.29
N ASP A 46 6.19 11.82 18.14
CA ASP A 46 6.18 13.23 17.71
C ASP A 46 7.58 13.85 17.65
N LYS A 47 8.61 13.06 17.34
CA LYS A 47 10.01 13.52 17.25
C LYS A 47 10.44 13.91 15.84
N ALA A 48 9.53 13.89 14.89
CA ALA A 48 9.80 14.31 13.51
C ALA A 48 10.47 15.69 13.40
N SER A 49 10.08 16.68 14.21
CA SER A 49 10.72 18.02 14.19
C SER A 49 12.15 18.03 14.73
N ASP A 50 12.46 17.10 15.64
CA ASP A 50 13.73 17.05 16.36
C ASP A 50 14.76 16.18 15.62
N ILE A 51 14.31 15.35 14.68
CA ILE A 51 15.15 14.44 13.91
C ILE A 51 15.65 15.16 12.67
N SER A 52 16.92 15.58 12.72
CA SER A 52 17.63 16.14 11.59
C SER A 52 17.63 15.18 10.41
N ASN A 53 17.75 15.71 9.20
CA ASN A 53 18.01 14.90 8.01
C ASN A 53 19.37 14.19 8.17
N VAL A 54 19.34 12.87 8.40
CA VAL A 54 20.55 12.03 8.53
C VAL A 54 20.58 11.01 7.41
N MET A 55 21.75 10.91 6.76
CA MET A 55 22.01 9.99 5.65
C MET A 55 23.25 9.16 6.00
N ASN A 56 23.14 7.83 5.96
CA ASN A 56 24.31 6.97 6.15
C ASN A 56 25.07 6.76 4.84
N GLY A 57 26.33 7.18 4.82
CA GLY A 57 27.27 6.97 3.72
C GLY A 57 26.96 7.80 2.46
N TYR A 58 27.94 7.86 1.56
CA TYR A 58 27.86 8.63 0.31
C TYR A 58 26.67 8.20 -0.59
N LEU A 59 26.26 6.93 -0.52
CA LEU A 59 25.17 6.37 -1.33
C LEU A 59 23.79 6.50 -0.68
N GLY A 60 23.69 6.86 0.61
CA GLY A 60 22.43 7.19 1.27
C GLY A 60 21.39 6.09 1.35
N TRP A 61 21.81 4.83 1.45
CA TRP A 61 20.90 3.69 1.53
C TRP A 61 19.90 3.83 2.67
N HIS A 62 20.31 4.47 3.77
CA HIS A 62 19.44 4.78 4.89
C HIS A 62 19.34 6.30 5.00
N HIS A 63 18.14 6.81 4.77
CA HIS A 63 17.79 8.22 4.89
C HIS A 63 16.68 8.34 5.94
N VAL A 64 16.95 9.06 7.02
CA VAL A 64 15.97 9.36 8.06
C VAL A 64 15.74 10.87 8.03
N ASN A 65 14.51 11.27 7.76
CA ASN A 65 14.13 12.67 7.67
C ASN A 65 12.72 12.87 8.23
N LYS A 66 12.63 13.55 9.38
CA LYS A 66 11.35 13.93 10.00
C LYS A 66 10.38 12.77 10.21
N VAL A 67 10.88 11.64 10.69
CA VAL A 67 10.08 10.46 11.00
C VAL A 67 10.44 9.94 12.38
N ASP A 68 9.46 9.47 13.14
CA ASP A 68 9.72 8.83 14.44
C ASP A 68 10.67 7.62 14.28
N THR A 69 11.61 7.49 15.20
CA THR A 69 12.69 6.49 15.13
C THR A 69 12.31 5.24 15.91
N SER A 70 12.62 4.07 15.32
CA SER A 70 12.48 2.78 16.01
C SER A 70 13.42 2.73 17.23
N ILE A 71 12.86 2.37 18.38
CA ILE A 71 13.58 2.22 19.65
C ILE A 71 13.79 0.76 19.99
N TYR A 72 12.77 -0.06 19.73
CA TYR A 72 12.79 -1.47 20.07
C TYR A 72 11.89 -2.26 19.14
N ILE A 73 12.38 -3.40 18.67
CA ILE A 73 11.58 -4.40 17.97
C ILE A 73 11.73 -5.72 18.69
N SER A 74 10.62 -6.27 19.18
CA SER A 74 10.65 -7.53 19.92
C SER A 74 11.08 -8.69 19.03
N PRO A 75 11.65 -9.77 19.61
CA PRO A 75 11.58 -11.07 18.97
C PRO A 75 10.13 -11.41 18.64
N ILE A 76 9.97 -12.20 17.58
CA ILE A 76 8.66 -12.67 17.15
C ILE A 76 8.02 -13.51 18.26
N THR A 77 6.74 -13.27 18.54
CA THR A 77 5.97 -13.91 19.61
C THR A 77 4.71 -14.55 19.04
N GLN A 78 4.49 -15.83 19.34
CA GLN A 78 3.23 -16.50 19.01
C GLN A 78 2.15 -16.11 20.03
N LEU A 79 1.03 -15.58 19.55
CA LEU A 79 -0.17 -15.29 20.32
C LEU A 79 -1.30 -16.22 19.87
N SER A 80 -1.97 -16.85 20.82
CA SER A 80 -3.13 -17.72 20.56
C SER A 80 -4.41 -16.90 20.53
N VAL A 81 -5.46 -17.38 19.85
CA VAL A 81 -6.80 -16.80 19.99
C VAL A 81 -7.22 -16.73 21.46
N GLY A 82 -7.69 -15.57 21.91
CA GLY A 82 -8.02 -15.31 23.32
C GLY A 82 -7.21 -14.16 23.91
N ASN A 83 -7.01 -14.21 25.23
CA ASN A 83 -6.27 -13.20 25.98
C ASN A 83 -4.79 -13.60 26.10
N ASN A 84 -3.90 -12.67 25.77
CA ASN A 84 -2.45 -12.83 25.80
C ASN A 84 -1.80 -11.60 26.47
N GLU A 85 -0.48 -11.70 26.70
CA GLU A 85 0.32 -10.59 27.20
C GLU A 85 1.60 -10.46 26.37
N ILE A 86 1.95 -9.22 26.02
CA ILE A 86 3.29 -8.86 25.54
C ILE A 86 4.02 -8.15 26.69
N ARG A 87 5.30 -8.46 26.87
CA ARG A 87 6.12 -7.91 27.95
C ARG A 87 7.34 -7.19 27.38
N TRP A 88 7.47 -5.91 27.69
CA TRP A 88 8.62 -5.10 27.30
C TRP A 88 9.40 -4.65 28.53
N SER A 89 10.72 -4.70 28.47
CA SER A 89 11.62 -4.38 29.58
C SER A 89 11.85 -2.89 29.80
N GLY A 90 11.32 -2.02 28.92
CA GLY A 90 11.67 -0.60 28.91
C GLY A 90 13.08 -0.34 28.37
N LYS A 91 13.61 -1.26 27.56
CA LYS A 91 14.94 -1.18 26.97
C LYS A 91 14.89 -1.05 25.45
N ASP A 92 15.88 -0.39 24.87
CA ASP A 92 16.11 -0.34 23.43
C ASP A 92 16.71 -1.65 22.90
N ASP A 93 16.92 -1.73 21.58
CA ASP A 93 17.49 -2.90 20.90
C ASP A 93 18.95 -3.20 21.33
N ASP A 94 19.67 -2.22 21.89
CA ASP A 94 21.02 -2.38 22.46
C ASP A 94 21.00 -2.84 23.94
N GLY A 95 19.81 -2.96 24.53
CA GLY A 95 19.61 -3.40 25.90
C GLY A 95 19.77 -2.30 26.97
N ASN A 96 19.90 -1.04 26.56
CA ASN A 96 19.95 0.11 27.44
C ASN A 96 18.53 0.53 27.85
N ALA A 97 18.38 1.09 29.06
CA ALA A 97 17.09 1.61 29.48
C ALA A 97 16.74 2.88 28.69
N VAL A 98 15.51 2.95 28.18
CA VAL A 98 15.06 4.13 27.42
C VAL A 98 14.78 5.30 28.36
N PRO A 99 14.95 6.56 27.91
CA PRO A 99 14.57 7.74 28.70
C PRO A 99 13.09 7.74 29.07
N LYS A 100 12.75 8.35 30.21
CA LYS A 100 11.34 8.56 30.59
C LYS A 100 10.68 9.52 29.60
N GLY A 101 9.51 9.14 29.09
CA GLY A 101 8.79 9.96 28.11
C GLY A 101 7.60 9.24 27.50
N GLU A 102 7.04 9.86 26.46
CA GLU A 102 5.99 9.25 25.64
C GLU A 102 6.60 8.56 24.43
N TYR A 103 6.02 7.43 24.06
CA TYR A 103 6.42 6.60 22.94
C TYR A 103 5.18 6.11 22.21
N THR A 104 5.33 5.80 20.92
CA THR A 104 4.30 5.14 20.13
C THR A 104 4.63 3.66 20.05
N TYR A 105 3.63 2.79 20.21
CA TYR A 105 3.83 1.36 20.06
C TYR A 105 2.90 0.78 19.00
N TYR A 106 3.38 -0.27 18.34
CA TYR A 106 2.62 -1.03 17.35
C TYR A 106 2.72 -2.51 17.64
N ILE A 107 1.67 -3.25 17.29
CA ILE A 107 1.68 -4.72 17.26
C ILE A 107 1.28 -5.12 15.86
N TRP A 108 2.18 -5.79 15.16
CA TRP A 108 1.92 -6.37 13.85
C TRP A 108 1.87 -7.88 13.99
N GLY A 109 0.98 -8.55 13.26
CA GLY A 109 0.93 -10.00 13.27
C GLY A 109 0.28 -10.58 12.04
N TYR A 110 0.64 -11.82 11.74
CA TYR A 110 0.03 -12.59 10.66
C TYR A 110 -0.20 -14.03 11.12
N ASP A 111 -1.11 -14.72 10.43
CA ASP A 111 -1.36 -16.14 10.70
C ASP A 111 -0.27 -17.00 10.07
N ASN A 112 0.46 -17.71 10.92
CA ASN A 112 1.54 -18.61 10.55
C ASN A 112 1.19 -20.10 10.75
N ILE A 113 0.00 -20.40 11.29
CA ILE A 113 -0.38 -21.76 11.68
C ILE A 113 -1.33 -22.35 10.65
N ASN A 114 -2.34 -21.59 10.24
CA ASN A 114 -3.33 -22.12 9.32
C ASN A 114 -2.80 -22.17 7.89
N GLN A 115 -3.31 -23.14 7.13
CA GLN A 115 -2.99 -23.26 5.72
C GLN A 115 -3.45 -22.00 4.98
N LYS A 116 -2.56 -21.44 4.16
CA LYS A 116 -2.89 -20.32 3.29
C LYS A 116 -4.04 -20.71 2.36
N THR A 117 -5.05 -19.85 2.30
CA THR A 117 -6.15 -19.99 1.35
C THR A 117 -5.77 -19.33 0.04
N GLU A 118 -6.08 -19.99 -1.07
CA GLU A 118 -5.92 -19.39 -2.39
C GLU A 118 -6.87 -18.19 -2.52
N VAL A 119 -6.41 -17.09 -3.11
CA VAL A 119 -7.25 -15.88 -3.26
C VAL A 119 -8.05 -15.92 -4.56
N ASN A 120 -7.46 -16.43 -5.64
CA ASN A 120 -8.03 -16.52 -6.99
C ASN A 120 -7.18 -17.46 -7.86
N LYS A 121 -7.78 -18.04 -8.91
CA LYS A 121 -7.08 -18.84 -9.94
C LYS A 121 -6.95 -18.14 -11.29
N PHE A 122 -7.59 -17.00 -11.47
CA PHE A 122 -7.81 -16.41 -12.80
C PHE A 122 -6.92 -15.20 -13.10
N MET A 123 -6.47 -14.46 -12.08
CA MET A 123 -5.53 -13.36 -12.28
C MET A 123 -4.09 -13.88 -12.19
N TYR A 124 -3.25 -13.45 -13.13
CA TYR A 124 -1.86 -13.91 -13.21
C TYR A 124 -0.90 -12.92 -12.55
N TYR A 125 -0.22 -13.36 -11.48
CA TYR A 125 0.68 -12.53 -10.66
C TYR A 125 2.17 -12.67 -11.01
N GLY A 126 2.53 -13.47 -12.02
CA GLY A 126 3.92 -13.80 -12.31
C GLY A 126 4.67 -12.76 -13.14
N GLY A 127 6.00 -12.76 -13.02
CA GLY A 127 6.91 -12.00 -13.88
C GLY A 127 6.69 -10.48 -13.82
N TRP A 128 6.59 -9.86 -14.99
CA TRP A 128 6.42 -8.40 -15.13
C TRP A 128 5.07 -7.88 -14.58
N CYS A 129 4.09 -8.77 -14.38
CA CYS A 129 2.76 -8.40 -13.90
C CYS A 129 2.72 -8.05 -12.40
N GLY A 130 3.75 -8.39 -11.62
CA GLY A 130 3.85 -7.97 -10.21
C GLY A 130 3.87 -6.46 -10.03
N ASN A 131 4.40 -5.72 -11.01
CA ASN A 131 4.44 -4.24 -11.02
C ASN A 131 3.08 -3.61 -11.36
N MET A 132 2.04 -4.41 -11.60
CA MET A 132 0.71 -3.97 -12.01
C MET A 132 -0.35 -4.21 -10.94
N LEU A 133 0.05 -4.84 -9.83
CA LEU A 133 -0.82 -5.17 -8.72
C LEU A 133 -1.10 -3.93 -7.87
N ASN A 134 -2.37 -3.66 -7.64
CA ASN A 134 -2.83 -2.68 -6.68
C ASN A 134 -3.81 -3.35 -5.73
N ILE A 135 -3.71 -3.06 -4.43
CA ILE A 135 -4.66 -3.54 -3.43
C ILE A 135 -5.37 -2.31 -2.86
N GLN A 136 -6.68 -2.26 -3.04
CA GLN A 136 -7.52 -1.31 -2.34
C GLN A 136 -7.87 -1.89 -0.97
N GLU A 137 -7.34 -1.27 0.07
CA GLU A 137 -7.56 -1.66 1.47
C GLU A 137 -8.66 -0.84 2.14
N THR A 138 -8.98 0.34 1.62
CA THR A 138 -9.94 1.29 2.21
C THR A 138 -11.07 1.67 1.25
N GLY A 139 -12.21 2.01 1.81
CA GLY A 139 -13.36 2.57 1.08
C GLY A 139 -13.20 4.05 0.76
N PRO A 140 -14.17 4.64 0.04
CA PRO A 140 -14.25 6.09 -0.20
C PRO A 140 -14.25 6.96 1.06
N ASP A 141 -14.70 6.41 2.17
CA ASP A 141 -14.73 7.02 3.50
C ASP A 141 -13.38 6.97 4.23
N GLY A 142 -12.39 6.28 3.66
CA GLY A 142 -11.09 6.05 4.29
C GLY A 142 -11.10 4.91 5.32
N GLU A 143 -12.26 4.27 5.54
CA GLU A 143 -12.36 3.14 6.46
C GLU A 143 -11.86 1.84 5.82
N PRO A 144 -11.25 0.92 6.58
CA PRO A 144 -10.82 -0.37 6.04
C PRO A 144 -11.98 -1.17 5.45
N LEU A 145 -11.78 -1.73 4.26
CA LEU A 145 -12.75 -2.63 3.63
C LEU A 145 -12.83 -3.96 4.37
N ALA A 146 -14.05 -4.49 4.54
CA ALA A 146 -14.25 -5.85 5.04
C ALA A 146 -13.66 -6.92 4.10
N ASN A 147 -13.71 -6.64 2.78
CA ASN A 147 -13.08 -7.41 1.73
C ASN A 147 -12.23 -6.46 0.89
N PRO A 148 -10.90 -6.43 1.06
CA PRO A 148 -10.02 -5.67 0.19
C PRO A 148 -10.16 -6.13 -1.27
N ILE A 149 -9.76 -5.27 -2.21
CA ILE A 149 -9.94 -5.53 -3.64
C ILE A 149 -8.56 -5.54 -4.30
N ILE A 150 -8.28 -6.59 -5.08
CA ILE A 150 -7.08 -6.68 -5.91
C ILE A 150 -7.43 -6.16 -7.30
N TYR A 151 -6.58 -5.29 -7.82
CA TYR A 151 -6.58 -4.84 -9.20
C TYR A 151 -5.30 -5.31 -9.90
N MET A 152 -5.46 -5.86 -11.09
CA MET A 152 -4.37 -6.41 -11.91
C MET A 152 -4.42 -5.84 -13.33
N LYS A 153 -3.35 -6.11 -14.10
CA LYS A 153 -3.19 -5.65 -15.50
C LYS A 153 -3.49 -4.16 -15.67
N GLY A 154 -2.98 -3.35 -14.75
CA GLY A 154 -3.17 -1.89 -14.78
C GLY A 154 -4.65 -1.53 -14.60
N GLY A 155 -5.31 -2.13 -13.62
CA GLY A 155 -6.70 -1.86 -13.27
C GLY A 155 -7.77 -2.47 -14.20
N THR A 156 -7.37 -3.27 -15.19
CA THR A 156 -8.32 -3.91 -16.13
C THR A 156 -8.90 -5.22 -15.64
N GLU A 157 -8.33 -5.80 -14.59
CA GLU A 157 -8.86 -6.96 -13.88
C GLU A 157 -9.07 -6.58 -12.42
N LYS A 158 -10.20 -7.02 -11.86
CA LYS A 158 -10.57 -6.78 -10.47
C LYS A 158 -11.05 -8.06 -9.82
N TRP A 159 -10.62 -8.28 -8.58
CA TRP A 159 -11.03 -9.41 -7.77
C TRP A 159 -11.25 -8.98 -6.31
N ILE A 160 -12.41 -9.30 -5.77
CA ILE A 160 -12.72 -9.06 -4.37
C ILE A 160 -12.09 -10.18 -3.53
N ILE A 161 -11.21 -9.85 -2.58
CA ILE A 161 -10.58 -10.86 -1.72
C ILE A 161 -11.64 -11.54 -0.87
N GLY A 162 -11.62 -12.87 -0.85
CA GLY A 162 -12.59 -13.72 -0.17
C GLY A 162 -13.73 -14.25 -1.05
N SER A 163 -13.76 -13.88 -2.34
CA SER A 163 -14.56 -14.59 -3.35
C SER A 163 -14.08 -16.03 -3.54
N ASP A 164 -14.94 -16.92 -4.08
CA ASP A 164 -14.53 -18.31 -4.38
C ASP A 164 -13.40 -18.30 -5.43
N PRO A 165 -12.18 -18.77 -5.07
CA PRO A 165 -11.02 -18.71 -5.96
C PRO A 165 -11.19 -19.50 -7.26
N ALA A 166 -12.09 -20.49 -7.28
CA ALA A 166 -12.34 -21.37 -8.41
C ALA A 166 -13.53 -20.92 -9.29
N ASP A 167 -14.28 -19.89 -8.90
CA ASP A 167 -15.41 -19.37 -9.67
C ASP A 167 -14.99 -18.12 -10.46
N ASN A 168 -14.89 -18.27 -11.80
CA ASN A 168 -14.44 -17.18 -12.66
C ASN A 168 -15.47 -16.06 -12.83
N THR A 169 -16.71 -16.24 -12.37
CA THR A 169 -17.74 -15.20 -12.45
C THR A 169 -17.46 -14.02 -11.52
N PHE A 170 -16.57 -14.19 -10.54
CA PHE A 170 -16.08 -13.12 -9.68
C PHE A 170 -14.96 -12.27 -10.30
N LEU A 171 -14.39 -12.70 -11.44
CA LEU A 171 -13.44 -11.87 -12.17
C LEU A 171 -14.20 -10.79 -12.92
N GLU A 172 -14.09 -9.56 -12.43
CA GLU A 172 -14.58 -8.38 -13.14
C GLU A 172 -13.46 -7.87 -14.06
N THR A 173 -13.82 -7.57 -15.31
CA THR A 173 -12.86 -7.06 -16.30
C THR A 173 -13.29 -5.71 -16.86
N THR A 174 -12.35 -4.96 -17.41
CA THR A 174 -12.67 -3.80 -18.26
C THR A 174 -11.66 -3.69 -19.39
N SER A 175 -12.02 -2.95 -20.43
CA SER A 175 -11.16 -2.60 -21.56
C SER A 175 -11.24 -1.11 -21.83
N TYR A 176 -10.32 -0.58 -22.63
CA TYR A 176 -10.36 0.80 -23.11
C TYR A 176 -9.56 0.93 -24.40
N ASP A 177 -9.87 1.95 -25.19
CA ASP A 177 -9.13 2.32 -26.40
C ASP A 177 -8.41 3.65 -26.17
N LEU A 178 -7.08 3.65 -26.33
CA LEU A 178 -6.25 4.85 -26.17
C LEU A 178 -6.32 5.80 -27.37
N GLY A 179 -6.83 5.31 -28.49
CA GLY A 179 -6.69 5.92 -29.80
C GLY A 179 -5.34 5.58 -30.45
N PRO A 180 -5.19 5.95 -31.73
CA PRO A 180 -4.04 5.55 -32.54
C PRO A 180 -2.72 6.10 -31.99
N GLY A 181 -1.70 5.24 -31.95
CA GLY A 181 -0.32 5.63 -31.62
C GLY A 181 -0.04 5.85 -30.13
N PHE A 182 -1.04 5.76 -29.25
CA PHE A 182 -0.86 5.84 -27.81
C PHE A 182 -0.62 4.46 -27.18
N VAL A 183 0.30 4.43 -26.23
CA VAL A 183 0.54 3.29 -25.33
C VAL A 183 0.43 3.75 -23.88
N ASN A 184 0.01 2.86 -22.99
CA ASN A 184 -0.11 3.14 -21.56
C ASN A 184 1.05 2.59 -20.73
N ALA A 185 1.25 3.19 -19.57
CA ALA A 185 2.01 2.61 -18.48
C ALA A 185 1.25 1.41 -17.86
N PRO A 186 1.97 0.47 -17.22
CA PRO A 186 1.41 -0.78 -16.73
C PRO A 186 0.66 -0.62 -15.39
N ALA A 187 0.89 0.46 -14.65
CA ALA A 187 0.20 0.77 -13.40
C ALA A 187 -0.77 1.96 -13.57
N VAL A 188 -1.79 1.99 -12.73
CA VAL A 188 -2.84 3.01 -12.69
C VAL A 188 -2.98 3.55 -11.28
N ALA A 189 -3.48 4.77 -11.14
CA ALA A 189 -3.85 5.32 -9.84
C ALA A 189 -5.36 5.51 -9.78
N PHE A 190 -6.02 4.98 -8.75
CA PHE A 190 -7.45 5.22 -8.53
C PHE A 190 -7.67 6.59 -7.89
N GLN A 191 -8.76 7.27 -8.27
CA GLN A 191 -9.09 8.55 -7.67
C GLN A 191 -9.41 8.36 -6.17
N PRO A 192 -8.74 9.09 -5.26
CA PRO A 192 -9.09 9.06 -3.85
C PRO A 192 -10.56 9.40 -3.64
N GLY A 193 -11.27 8.57 -2.87
CA GLY A 193 -12.70 8.75 -2.60
C GLY A 193 -13.63 8.33 -3.74
N ASP A 194 -13.14 7.95 -4.92
CA ASP A 194 -13.97 7.50 -6.05
C ASP A 194 -13.25 6.44 -6.88
N PHE A 195 -13.37 5.19 -6.45
CA PHE A 195 -12.76 4.03 -7.13
C PHE A 195 -13.49 3.64 -8.44
N THR A 196 -14.52 4.38 -8.85
CA THR A 196 -15.08 4.27 -10.20
C THR A 196 -14.28 5.06 -11.22
N LYS A 197 -13.26 5.80 -10.78
CA LYS A 197 -12.38 6.59 -11.64
C LYS A 197 -10.93 6.25 -11.41
N PHE A 198 -10.15 6.24 -12.48
CA PHE A 198 -8.71 5.98 -12.41
C PHE A 198 -7.95 6.80 -13.44
N PHE A 199 -6.66 6.96 -13.19
CA PHE A 199 -5.73 7.70 -14.00
C PHE A 199 -4.75 6.74 -14.66
N ILE A 200 -4.54 6.93 -15.95
CA ILE A 200 -3.57 6.19 -16.73
C ILE A 200 -2.55 7.13 -17.33
N ARG A 201 -1.28 6.77 -17.24
CA ARG A 201 -0.23 7.48 -17.97
C ARG A 201 -0.19 6.93 -19.39
N VAL A 202 -0.26 7.81 -20.38
CA VAL A 202 -0.17 7.49 -21.81
C VAL A 202 1.01 8.19 -22.48
N GLY A 203 1.45 7.69 -23.63
CA GLY A 203 2.37 8.40 -24.49
C GLY A 203 2.37 7.88 -25.93
N SER A 204 2.75 8.72 -26.87
CA SER A 204 2.79 8.42 -28.30
C SER A 204 4.15 8.81 -28.89
N LYS A 205 4.85 7.84 -29.47
CA LYS A 205 6.11 8.06 -30.20
C LYS A 205 5.94 9.02 -31.37
N ASP A 206 4.86 8.82 -32.12
CA ASP A 206 4.60 9.51 -33.38
C ASP A 206 4.39 11.02 -33.17
N THR A 207 3.74 11.39 -32.07
CA THR A 207 3.42 12.79 -31.74
C THR A 207 4.38 13.40 -30.74
N SER A 208 5.27 12.61 -30.13
CA SER A 208 6.09 13.04 -28.99
C SER A 208 5.27 13.56 -27.80
N ILE A 209 4.00 13.14 -27.68
CA ILE A 209 3.10 13.55 -26.60
C ILE A 209 3.10 12.49 -25.50
N HIS A 210 3.23 12.96 -24.26
CA HIS A 210 2.89 12.24 -23.06
C HIS A 210 1.66 12.84 -22.41
N GLY A 211 0.98 12.04 -21.59
CA GLY A 211 -0.05 12.57 -20.75
C GLY A 211 -0.47 11.64 -19.64
N ILE A 212 -1.29 12.17 -18.76
CA ILE A 212 -2.17 11.41 -17.90
C ILE A 212 -3.58 11.57 -18.47
N ARG A 213 -4.35 10.49 -18.54
CA ARG A 213 -5.78 10.53 -18.86
C ARG A 213 -6.58 10.00 -17.68
N LYS A 214 -7.76 10.58 -17.49
CA LYS A 214 -8.74 10.11 -16.51
C LYS A 214 -9.78 9.24 -17.19
N MET A 215 -10.09 8.12 -16.55
CA MET A 215 -10.99 7.08 -17.04
C MET A 215 -12.17 6.91 -16.09
N ASN A 216 -13.37 6.73 -16.64
CA ASN A 216 -14.52 6.20 -15.92
C ASN A 216 -14.54 4.68 -16.09
N LEU A 217 -14.41 3.96 -14.99
CA LEU A 217 -14.41 2.50 -14.94
C LEU A 217 -15.79 1.96 -15.31
N VAL A 218 -15.84 1.06 -16.29
CA VAL A 218 -17.05 0.31 -16.64
C VAL A 218 -16.83 -1.18 -16.35
N PRO A 219 -17.41 -1.70 -15.26
CA PRO A 219 -17.38 -3.12 -14.93
C PRO A 219 -17.89 -4.00 -16.07
N ASN A 220 -17.10 -5.01 -16.43
CA ASN A 220 -17.38 -5.97 -17.52
C ASN A 220 -17.69 -5.31 -18.87
N GLY A 221 -17.13 -4.13 -19.11
CA GLY A 221 -17.38 -3.35 -20.32
C GLY A 221 -16.17 -2.57 -20.81
N VAL A 222 -16.45 -1.46 -21.51
CA VAL A 222 -15.44 -0.57 -22.07
C VAL A 222 -15.43 0.71 -21.24
N SER A 223 -14.35 0.91 -20.49
CA SER A 223 -14.07 2.16 -19.78
C SER A 223 -13.85 3.30 -20.78
N ILE A 224 -14.32 4.49 -20.43
CA ILE A 224 -14.34 5.67 -21.30
C ILE A 224 -13.54 6.82 -20.70
N PHE A 225 -12.99 7.70 -21.55
CA PHE A 225 -12.32 8.91 -21.08
C PHE A 225 -13.30 9.84 -20.37
N ASP A 226 -12.83 10.45 -19.28
CA ASP A 226 -13.49 11.57 -18.66
C ASP A 226 -13.01 12.86 -19.37
N THR A 227 -13.69 13.24 -20.46
CA THR A 227 -13.29 14.37 -21.33
C THR A 227 -13.41 15.73 -20.65
N GLU A 228 -14.10 15.81 -19.50
CA GLU A 228 -14.21 17.04 -18.71
C GLU A 228 -12.97 17.31 -17.86
N TRP A 229 -12.07 16.33 -17.72
CA TRP A 229 -10.86 16.47 -16.92
C TRP A 229 -9.64 16.87 -17.77
N GLY A 230 -8.86 17.84 -17.30
CA GLY A 230 -7.70 18.34 -18.04
C GLY A 230 -8.12 19.08 -19.31
N ASP A 231 -7.32 18.95 -20.37
CA ASP A 231 -7.63 19.45 -21.71
C ASP A 231 -8.10 18.28 -22.57
N ASP A 232 -9.41 18.22 -22.84
CA ASP A 232 -10.09 17.13 -23.56
C ASP A 232 -9.76 15.73 -23.01
N GLY A 233 -9.83 15.57 -21.69
CA GLY A 233 -9.59 14.29 -21.01
C GLY A 233 -8.11 13.99 -20.72
N MET A 234 -7.20 14.92 -20.97
CA MET A 234 -5.76 14.70 -20.81
C MET A 234 -5.01 15.89 -20.21
N ALA A 235 -4.15 15.63 -19.23
CA ALA A 235 -3.06 16.54 -18.86
C ALA A 235 -1.82 16.10 -19.63
N SER A 236 -1.29 16.93 -20.52
CA SER A 236 -0.27 16.52 -21.50
C SER A 236 1.00 17.37 -21.48
N TRP A 237 2.09 16.78 -21.95
CA TRP A 237 3.39 17.43 -22.16
C TRP A 237 4.13 16.80 -23.33
N THR A 238 5.09 17.53 -23.91
CA THR A 238 5.85 17.07 -25.08
C THR A 238 7.25 16.61 -24.69
N GLN A 239 7.66 15.45 -25.18
CA GLN A 239 9.02 14.93 -25.00
C GLN A 239 9.44 13.97 -26.12
N THR A 240 10.71 14.05 -26.53
CA THR A 240 11.25 13.24 -27.64
C THR A 240 11.32 11.75 -27.34
N SER A 241 11.26 11.35 -26.07
CA SER A 241 11.26 9.94 -25.62
C SER A 241 9.86 9.37 -25.40
N ALA A 242 8.83 9.95 -26.03
CA ALA A 242 7.46 9.51 -25.86
C ALA A 242 7.17 8.09 -26.34
N GLY A 243 6.12 7.48 -25.76
CA GLY A 243 5.61 6.15 -26.11
C GLY A 243 6.50 4.95 -25.73
N GLY A 244 7.43 5.08 -24.78
CA GLY A 244 8.02 3.92 -24.09
C GLY A 244 7.12 3.35 -22.98
N ILE A 245 7.53 2.23 -22.39
CA ILE A 245 6.91 1.69 -21.17
C ILE A 245 7.54 2.40 -19.97
N HIS A 246 6.72 2.99 -19.10
CA HIS A 246 7.18 3.81 -17.98
C HIS A 246 6.38 3.54 -16.70
N GLY A 247 6.79 4.16 -15.59
CA GLY A 247 6.02 4.12 -14.35
C GLY A 247 4.59 4.63 -14.57
N GLY A 248 3.64 4.01 -13.88
CA GLY A 248 2.27 4.51 -13.82
C GLY A 248 2.20 5.83 -13.05
N PRO A 249 1.04 6.50 -13.08
CA PRO A 249 0.81 7.64 -12.22
C PRO A 249 0.68 7.17 -10.76
N GLU A 250 0.97 8.07 -9.83
CA GLU A 250 0.76 7.90 -8.38
C GLU A 250 0.03 9.13 -7.83
N ILE A 251 -0.77 8.98 -6.79
CA ILE A 251 -1.50 10.10 -6.18
C ILE A 251 -1.03 10.28 -4.74
N ILE A 252 -0.58 11.50 -4.42
CA ILE A 252 -0.19 11.87 -3.06
C ILE A 252 -0.90 13.18 -2.71
N GLY A 253 -1.87 13.09 -1.80
CA GLY A 253 -2.77 14.21 -1.49
C GLY A 253 -3.53 14.66 -2.73
N ASP A 254 -3.47 15.95 -3.03
CA ASP A 254 -4.19 16.56 -4.16
C ASP A 254 -3.41 16.50 -5.49
N TYR A 255 -2.25 15.84 -5.51
CA TYR A 255 -1.34 15.84 -6.66
C TYR A 255 -1.25 14.46 -7.31
N ILE A 256 -1.24 14.47 -8.64
CA ILE A 256 -0.91 13.30 -9.45
C ILE A 256 0.52 13.43 -9.95
N PHE A 257 1.34 12.44 -9.64
CA PHE A 257 2.73 12.35 -10.06
C PHE A 257 2.84 11.36 -11.22
N ALA A 258 3.62 11.71 -12.23
CA ALA A 258 4.00 10.79 -13.30
C ALA A 258 5.45 11.06 -13.71
N THR A 259 6.11 10.05 -14.25
CA THR A 259 7.49 10.22 -14.73
C THR A 259 7.51 11.01 -16.03
N ASP A 260 8.33 12.06 -16.07
CA ASP A 260 8.57 12.88 -17.24
C ASP A 260 9.59 12.25 -18.22
N ASN A 261 10.41 11.30 -17.77
CA ASN A 261 11.51 10.67 -18.53
C ASN A 261 12.67 11.59 -18.89
N MET A 262 13.02 12.54 -18.02
CA MET A 262 14.17 13.42 -18.22
C MET A 262 15.55 12.79 -17.94
N TYR A 263 15.66 11.47 -17.74
CA TYR A 263 16.96 10.79 -17.69
C TYR A 263 17.58 10.71 -19.10
N GLN A 264 18.06 11.85 -19.60
CA GLN A 264 19.21 11.87 -20.49
C GLN A 264 20.42 11.57 -19.62
N THR A 265 21.09 10.45 -19.87
CA THR A 265 22.52 10.38 -19.54
C THR A 265 23.17 11.55 -20.31
N SER A 266 23.56 12.59 -19.59
CA SER A 266 24.41 13.65 -20.13
C SER A 266 25.84 13.38 -19.67
N PRO A 267 26.85 13.66 -20.49
CA PRO A 267 27.16 13.15 -21.83
C PRO A 267 27.91 11.81 -21.82
#